data_AF-A0A7X8W869-F1
#
_entry.id   AF-A0A7X8W869-F1
#
_cell.length_a   1.000
_cell.length_b   1.000
_cell.length_c   1.000
_cell.angle_alpha   90.00
_cell.angle_beta   90.00
_cell.angle_gamma   90.00
#
_symmetry.space_group_name_H-M   'P 1'
#
loop_
_entity.id
_entity.type
_entity.pdbx_description
1 polymer ?
#
loop_
_entity_poly.entity_id
_entity_poly.type
_entity_poly.pdbx_seq_one_letter_code
_entity_poly.pdbx_strand_id
1 'polypeptide(L)'
;DQKNYDLLLNQDASEVYPIDDFLFMDCDILIPAALENQIHESNADKVKAKFVVEAANAPITAGGEDILFQRGITVLPDILVNSGGVICSYFEWVQNLQHYSWTEEEVNKKLVAQMTSSFEAVDNMQKEQKGTYREAAMSIAMKRIIEANKAKGKY
;
A
#
# COMPACT_ATOMS: atom_id res chain seq x y z
N ASP A 1 17.46 0.91 15.57
CA ASP A 1 17.74 0.32 16.90
C ASP A 1 18.82 -0.74 16.72
N GLN A 2 20.00 -0.54 17.31
CA GLN A 2 21.17 -1.42 17.16
C GLN A 2 20.84 -2.87 17.58
N LYS A 3 19.93 -3.03 18.53
CA LYS A 3 19.50 -4.34 19.05
C LYS A 3 18.78 -5.19 18.00
N ASN A 4 17.98 -4.57 17.13
CA ASN A 4 17.29 -5.27 16.04
C ASN A 4 18.25 -5.62 14.89
N TYR A 5 19.27 -4.79 14.67
CA TYR A 5 20.31 -5.04 13.66
C TYR A 5 21.13 -6.30 14.02
N ASP A 6 21.56 -6.39 15.28
CA ASP A 6 22.32 -7.56 15.77
C ASP A 6 21.47 -8.84 15.81
N LEU A 7 20.16 -8.72 16.05
CA LEU A 7 19.24 -9.87 16.01
C LEU A 7 19.09 -10.46 14.60
N LEU A 8 19.12 -9.62 13.56
CA LEU A 8 18.99 -10.05 12.17
C LEU A 8 20.27 -10.72 11.64
N LEU A 9 21.44 -10.17 11.98
CA LEU A 9 22.74 -10.72 11.55
C LEU A 9 23.13 -12.03 12.23
N ASN A 10 22.54 -12.33 13.40
CA ASN A 10 22.81 -13.56 14.14
C ASN A 10 21.92 -14.75 13.72
N GLN A 11 21.13 -14.61 12.65
CA GLN A 11 20.39 -15.74 12.10
C GLN A 11 21.28 -16.54 11.14
N ASP A 12 21.33 -17.87 11.30
CA ASP A 12 22.20 -18.83 10.61
C ASP A 12 21.98 -18.94 9.07
N ALA A 13 21.25 -18.00 8.46
CA ALA A 13 21.01 -17.91 7.02
C ALA A 13 21.02 -16.47 6.49
N SER A 14 21.53 -15.51 7.27
CA SER A 14 21.58 -14.10 6.84
C SER A 14 22.87 -13.80 6.06
N GLU A 15 22.71 -13.13 4.93
CA GLU A 15 23.80 -12.61 4.10
C GLU A 15 23.71 -11.08 4.03
N VAL A 16 24.85 -10.40 4.09
CA VAL A 16 24.90 -8.94 3.95
C VAL A 16 24.87 -8.57 2.47
N TYR A 17 23.86 -7.80 2.07
CA TYR A 17 23.75 -7.25 0.72
C TYR A 17 23.99 -5.72 0.73
N PRO A 18 24.60 -5.16 -0.33
CA PRO A 18 24.68 -3.72 -0.50
C PRO A 18 23.28 -3.09 -0.54
N ILE A 19 23.08 -2.01 0.21
CA ILE A 19 21.78 -1.34 0.30
C ILE A 19 21.29 -0.83 -1.06
N ASP A 20 22.21 -0.41 -1.91
CA ASP A 20 21.94 0.12 -3.25
C ASP A 20 21.38 -0.94 -4.20
N ASP A 21 21.65 -2.23 -3.95
CA ASP A 21 21.19 -3.34 -4.78
C ASP A 21 19.91 -3.98 -4.24
N PHE A 22 19.55 -3.72 -2.98
CA PHE A 22 18.48 -4.42 -2.27
C PHE A 22 17.11 -4.27 -2.96
N LEU A 23 16.78 -3.05 -3.43
CA LEU A 23 15.52 -2.79 -4.14
C LEU A 23 15.44 -3.45 -5.54
N PHE A 24 16.57 -3.92 -6.07
CA PHE A 24 16.71 -4.47 -7.42
C PHE A 24 17.06 -5.96 -7.42
N MET A 25 16.98 -6.59 -6.24
CA MET A 25 17.09 -8.03 -6.10
C MET A 25 15.97 -8.74 -6.86
N ASP A 26 16.29 -9.95 -7.33
CA ASP A 26 15.29 -10.81 -7.94
C ASP A 26 14.32 -11.32 -6.88
N CYS A 27 13.04 -10.99 -7.03
CA CYS A 27 11.98 -11.38 -6.09
C CYS A 27 10.63 -11.36 -6.81
N ASP A 28 9.64 -12.05 -6.24
CA ASP A 28 8.27 -11.98 -6.78
C ASP A 28 7.55 -10.70 -6.32
N ILE A 29 7.75 -10.30 -5.07
CA ILE A 29 7.06 -9.19 -4.41
C ILE A 29 8.10 -8.28 -3.72
N LEU A 30 8.10 -7.00 -4.10
CA LEU A 30 8.90 -5.95 -3.47
C LEU A 30 8.01 -5.07 -2.59
N ILE A 31 8.38 -4.87 -1.32
CA ILE A 31 7.60 -4.10 -0.35
C ILE A 31 8.43 -2.91 0.16
N PRO A 32 8.43 -1.76 -0.52
CA PRO A 32 9.08 -0.56 0.01
C PRO A 32 8.29 0.00 1.20
N ALA A 33 8.91 -0.03 2.38
CA ALA A 33 8.27 0.28 3.66
C ALA A 33 9.05 1.28 4.54
N ALA A 34 9.99 2.02 3.94
CA ALA A 34 10.91 2.90 4.69
C ALA A 34 10.70 4.39 4.37
N LEU A 35 11.27 4.86 3.26
CA LEU A 35 11.24 6.26 2.85
C LEU A 35 10.46 6.44 1.54
N GLU A 36 10.09 7.69 1.27
CA GLU A 36 9.49 8.12 0.00
C GLU A 36 10.52 8.12 -1.15
N ASN A 37 10.04 8.13 -2.39
CA ASN A 37 10.81 8.33 -3.63
C ASN A 37 12.03 7.42 -3.82
N GLN A 38 12.01 6.20 -3.28
CA GLN A 38 13.10 5.23 -3.41
C GLN A 38 13.16 4.61 -4.81
N ILE A 39 12.00 4.50 -5.47
CA ILE A 39 11.91 4.08 -6.86
C ILE A 39 11.50 5.28 -7.71
N HIS A 40 12.34 5.63 -8.67
CA HIS A 40 12.21 6.82 -9.49
C HIS A 40 12.68 6.59 -10.93
N GLU A 41 12.54 7.59 -11.79
CA GLU A 41 12.75 7.49 -13.24
C GLU A 41 14.13 6.92 -13.62
N SER A 42 15.16 7.23 -12.82
CA SER A 42 16.54 6.78 -13.08
C SER A 42 16.88 5.39 -12.52
N ASN A 43 15.97 4.71 -11.82
CA ASN A 43 16.22 3.37 -11.27
C ASN A 43 15.07 2.36 -11.41
N ALA A 44 13.87 2.79 -11.83
CA ALA A 44 12.70 1.92 -11.96
C ALA A 44 12.88 0.81 -13.01
N ASP A 45 13.77 1.00 -13.98
CA ASP A 45 14.18 0.00 -14.96
C ASP A 45 14.92 -1.20 -14.34
N LYS A 46 15.54 -1.01 -13.18
CA LYS A 46 16.28 -2.05 -12.46
C LYS A 46 15.40 -2.96 -11.61
N VAL A 47 14.16 -2.57 -11.32
CA VAL A 47 13.23 -3.37 -10.52
C VAL A 47 12.92 -4.68 -11.26
N LYS A 48 13.06 -5.82 -10.58
CA LYS A 48 12.83 -7.16 -11.15
C LYS A 48 11.54 -7.82 -10.65
N ALA A 49 10.89 -7.21 -9.66
CA ALA A 49 9.69 -7.74 -9.05
C ALA A 49 8.51 -7.82 -10.02
N LYS A 50 7.61 -8.80 -9.78
CA LYS A 50 6.32 -8.90 -10.49
C LYS A 50 5.27 -7.97 -9.87
N PHE A 51 5.35 -7.81 -8.55
CA PHE A 51 4.50 -6.93 -7.76
C PHE A 51 5.34 -5.98 -6.92
N VAL A 52 4.94 -4.72 -6.85
CA VAL A 52 5.44 -3.75 -5.88
C VAL A 52 4.28 -3.31 -4.99
N VAL A 53 4.46 -3.42 -3.68
CA VAL A 53 3.39 -3.20 -2.67
C VAL A 53 3.83 -2.07 -1.76
N GLU A 54 3.26 -0.88 -1.96
CA GLU A 54 3.70 0.33 -1.29
C GLU A 54 3.24 0.39 0.18
N ALA A 55 4.08 -0.09 1.10
CA ALA A 55 3.78 -0.01 2.53
C ALA A 55 4.17 1.35 3.14
N ALA A 56 5.14 2.05 2.55
CA ALA A 56 5.45 3.45 2.89
C ALA A 56 4.46 4.42 2.22
N ASN A 57 4.53 5.71 2.60
CA ASN A 57 3.85 6.77 1.85
C ASN A 57 4.74 7.21 0.69
N ALA A 58 4.20 7.19 -0.53
CA ALA A 58 4.86 7.59 -1.77
C ALA A 58 6.29 7.03 -1.98
N PRO A 59 6.55 5.71 -1.81
CA PRO A 59 7.89 5.15 -2.06
C PRO A 59 8.30 5.17 -3.53
N ILE A 60 7.35 5.35 -4.46
CA ILE A 60 7.58 5.39 -5.90
C ILE A 60 7.12 6.75 -6.43
N THR A 61 7.96 7.41 -7.22
CA THR A 61 7.59 8.64 -7.93
C THR A 61 6.63 8.33 -9.09
N ALA A 62 5.89 9.33 -9.57
CA ALA A 62 5.00 9.16 -10.72
C ALA A 62 5.73 8.61 -11.97
N GLY A 63 6.87 9.18 -12.34
CA GLY A 63 7.63 8.69 -13.48
C GLY A 63 8.27 7.31 -13.25
N GLY A 64 8.58 6.97 -11.99
CA GLY A 64 8.96 5.60 -11.62
C GLY A 64 7.82 4.61 -11.84
N GLU A 65 6.61 4.93 -11.40
CA GLU A 65 5.41 4.10 -11.59
C GLU A 65 5.07 3.93 -13.09
N ASP A 66 5.19 4.99 -13.90
CA ASP A 66 4.97 4.93 -15.35
C ASP A 66 5.89 3.89 -16.01
N ILE A 67 7.17 3.87 -15.63
CA ILE A 67 8.14 2.88 -16.14
C ILE A 67 7.75 1.46 -15.70
N LEU A 68 7.39 1.26 -14.43
CA LEU A 68 6.95 -0.04 -13.92
C LEU A 68 5.69 -0.54 -14.65
N PHE A 69 4.71 0.35 -14.85
CA PHE A 69 3.47 0.04 -15.55
C PHE A 69 3.72 -0.36 -17.01
N GLN A 70 4.57 0.37 -17.73
CA GLN A 70 4.95 0.03 -19.12
C GLN A 70 5.66 -1.32 -19.20
N ARG A 71 6.39 -1.70 -18.15
CA ARG A 71 7.07 -3.01 -18.04
C ARG A 71 6.13 -4.14 -17.60
N GLY A 72 4.85 -3.86 -17.34
CA GLY A 72 3.88 -4.84 -16.87
C GLY A 72 4.06 -5.26 -15.41
N ILE A 73 4.78 -4.46 -14.62
CA ILE A 73 4.94 -4.68 -13.18
C ILE A 73 3.73 -4.09 -12.47
N THR A 74 3.07 -4.90 -11.63
CA THR A 74 1.88 -4.46 -10.90
C THR A 74 2.29 -3.67 -9.67
N VAL A 75 1.89 -2.41 -9.58
CA VAL A 75 2.08 -1.57 -8.39
C VAL A 75 0.77 -1.50 -7.61
N LEU A 76 0.75 -1.92 -6.35
CA LEU A 76 -0.36 -1.71 -5.42
C LEU A 76 -0.09 -0.43 -4.60
N PRO A 77 -0.94 0.60 -4.72
CA PRO A 77 -0.64 1.93 -4.24
C PRO A 77 -0.80 2.07 -2.73
N ASP A 78 0.01 2.95 -2.15
CA ASP A 78 0.05 3.31 -0.73
C ASP A 78 -1.33 3.66 -0.15
N ILE A 79 -2.13 4.47 -0.85
CA ILE A 79 -3.49 4.88 -0.46
C ILE A 79 -4.41 3.69 -0.14
N LEU A 80 -4.13 2.52 -0.71
CA LEU A 80 -4.82 1.26 -0.41
C LEU A 80 -4.04 0.44 0.61
N VAL A 81 -2.77 0.14 0.32
CA VAL A 81 -1.96 -0.86 1.02
C VAL A 81 -1.69 -0.47 2.48
N ASN A 82 -1.36 0.79 2.75
CA ASN A 82 -0.95 1.24 4.08
C ASN A 82 -2.13 1.73 4.96
N SER A 83 -3.36 1.64 4.44
CA SER A 83 -4.57 2.19 5.06
C SER A 83 -5.02 1.47 6.35
N GLY A 84 -4.41 0.32 6.69
CA GLY A 84 -4.79 -0.47 7.87
C GLY A 84 -4.70 0.31 9.18
N GLY A 85 -3.68 1.17 9.34
CA GLY A 85 -3.58 2.03 10.52
C GLY A 85 -4.76 2.98 10.67
N VAL A 86 -5.16 3.64 9.58
CA VAL A 86 -6.29 4.58 9.54
C VAL A 86 -7.62 3.85 9.82
N ILE A 87 -7.79 2.64 9.28
CA ILE A 87 -8.97 1.80 9.55
C ILE A 87 -9.05 1.43 11.03
N CYS A 88 -7.94 1.03 11.65
CA CYS A 88 -7.90 0.74 13.08
C CYS A 88 -8.17 1.98 13.95
N SER A 89 -7.69 3.16 13.56
CA SER A 89 -8.07 4.42 14.24
C SER A 89 -9.56 4.73 14.13
N TYR A 90 -10.19 4.41 12.98
CA TYR A 90 -11.65 4.50 12.86
C TYR A 90 -12.36 3.51 13.79
N PHE A 91 -11.87 2.28 13.90
CA PHE A 91 -12.43 1.30 14.86
C PHE A 91 -12.28 1.76 16.31
N GLU A 92 -11.15 2.38 16.67
CA GLU A 92 -10.96 2.99 17.99
C GLU A 92 -12.03 4.06 18.26
N TRP A 93 -12.28 4.95 17.29
CA TRP A 93 -13.33 5.97 17.41
C TRP A 93 -14.72 5.35 17.62
N VAL A 94 -15.08 4.30 16.87
CA VAL A 94 -16.37 3.59 17.03
C VAL A 94 -16.49 2.96 18.43
N GLN A 95 -15.44 2.30 18.91
CA GLN A 95 -15.42 1.68 20.25
C GLN A 95 -15.57 2.73 21.35
N ASN A 96 -14.92 3.88 21.20
CA ASN A 96 -15.01 5.00 22.15
C ASN A 96 -16.42 5.58 22.23
N LEU A 97 -17.15 5.67 21.11
CA LEU A 97 -18.55 6.10 21.12
C LEU A 97 -19.49 5.13 21.84
N GLN A 98 -19.15 3.84 21.84
CA GLN A 98 -19.96 2.79 22.46
C GLN A 98 -19.52 2.45 23.88
N HIS A 99 -18.38 2.99 24.32
CA HIS A 99 -17.69 2.59 25.56
C HIS A 99 -17.49 1.07 25.67
N TYR A 100 -17.22 0.43 24.53
CA TYR A 100 -17.06 -1.02 24.44
C TYR A 100 -15.87 -1.36 23.57
N SER A 101 -14.88 -2.01 24.17
CA SER A 101 -13.67 -2.45 23.47
C SER A 101 -13.86 -3.83 22.87
N TRP A 102 -13.37 -4.00 21.64
CA TRP A 102 -13.28 -5.27 20.95
C TRP A 102 -11.97 -5.98 21.29
N THR A 103 -11.98 -7.29 21.16
CA THR A 103 -10.77 -8.11 21.21
C THR A 103 -9.90 -7.90 19.98
N GLU A 104 -8.61 -8.23 20.07
CA GLU A 104 -7.68 -8.19 18.93
C GLU A 104 -8.19 -9.02 17.75
N GLU A 105 -8.77 -10.19 18.01
CA GLU A 105 -9.35 -11.06 16.98
C GLU A 105 -10.51 -10.37 16.23
N GLU A 106 -11.41 -9.70 16.96
CA GLU A 106 -12.52 -8.96 16.36
C GLU A 106 -12.03 -7.77 15.52
N VAL A 107 -11.03 -7.04 16.02
CA VAL A 107 -10.40 -5.94 15.28
C VAL A 107 -9.75 -6.46 14.00
N ASN A 108 -8.96 -7.53 14.08
CA ASN A 108 -8.29 -8.14 12.92
C ASN A 108 -9.29 -8.67 11.90
N LYS A 109 -10.36 -9.33 12.34
CA LYS A 109 -11.41 -9.84 11.44
C LYS A 109 -12.11 -8.71 10.68
N LYS A 110 -12.44 -7.61 11.37
CA LYS A 110 -13.03 -6.42 10.75
C LYS A 110 -12.04 -5.73 9.80
N LEU A 111 -10.77 -5.63 10.19
CA LEU A 111 -9.72 -5.04 9.38
C LEU A 111 -9.55 -5.81 8.06
N VAL A 112 -9.41 -7.14 8.13
CA VAL A 112 -9.29 -8.00 6.94
C VAL A 112 -10.51 -7.84 6.04
N ALA A 113 -11.73 -7.87 6.59
CA ALA A 113 -12.94 -7.67 5.79
C ALA A 113 -12.96 -6.31 5.06
N GLN A 114 -12.56 -5.24 5.75
CA GLN A 114 -12.52 -3.89 5.18
C GLN A 114 -11.42 -3.73 4.11
N MET A 115 -10.22 -4.27 4.37
CA MET A 115 -9.10 -4.25 3.43
C MET A 115 -9.43 -5.06 2.17
N THR A 116 -9.98 -6.27 2.32
CA THR A 116 -10.38 -7.13 1.18
C THR A 116 -11.43 -6.44 0.33
N SER A 117 -12.50 -5.90 0.94
CA SER A 117 -13.53 -5.19 0.18
C SER A 117 -12.99 -3.95 -0.54
N SER A 118 -12.05 -3.24 0.07
CA SER A 118 -11.41 -2.07 -0.55
C SER A 118 -10.53 -2.48 -1.72
N PHE A 119 -9.75 -3.56 -1.59
CA PHE A 119 -8.93 -4.11 -2.66
C PHE A 119 -9.79 -4.60 -3.83
N GLU A 120 -10.85 -5.38 -3.56
CA GLU A 120 -11.77 -5.87 -4.60
C GLU A 120 -12.40 -4.71 -5.39
N ALA A 121 -12.78 -3.63 -4.72
CA ALA A 121 -13.31 -2.44 -5.39
C ALA A 121 -12.28 -1.80 -6.33
N VAL A 122 -11.03 -1.63 -5.86
CA VAL A 122 -9.94 -1.06 -6.67
C VAL A 122 -9.58 -1.99 -7.83
N ASP A 123 -9.48 -3.29 -7.60
CA ASP A 123 -9.16 -4.30 -8.61
C ASP A 123 -10.21 -4.35 -9.72
N ASN A 124 -11.50 -4.28 -9.37
CA ASN A 124 -12.57 -4.18 -10.36
C ASN A 124 -12.48 -2.88 -11.17
N MET A 125 -12.24 -1.75 -10.51
CA MET A 125 -12.10 -0.45 -11.19
C MET A 125 -10.88 -0.43 -12.12
N GLN A 126 -9.76 -1.02 -11.70
CA GLN A 126 -8.54 -1.11 -12.51
C GLN A 126 -8.79 -1.94 -13.77
N LYS A 127 -9.49 -3.08 -13.65
CA LYS A 127 -9.89 -3.92 -14.79
C LYS A 127 -10.81 -3.20 -15.77
N GLU A 128 -11.71 -2.34 -15.27
CA GLU A 128 -12.61 -1.53 -16.09
C GLU A 128 -11.86 -0.42 -16.85
N GLN A 129 -10.99 0.32 -16.16
CA GLN A 129 -10.31 1.49 -16.71
C GLN A 129 -9.04 1.17 -17.51
N LYS A 130 -8.44 -0.01 -17.30
CA LYS A 130 -7.16 -0.45 -17.87
C LYS A 130 -5.98 0.51 -17.58
N GLY A 131 -6.07 1.27 -16.50
CA GLY A 131 -5.02 2.15 -15.98
C GLY A 131 -4.22 1.50 -14.84
N THR A 132 -3.53 2.32 -14.04
CA THR A 132 -2.83 1.84 -12.84
C THR A 132 -3.79 1.58 -11.68
N TYR A 133 -3.38 0.78 -10.69
CA TYR A 133 -4.16 0.61 -9.46
C TYR A 133 -4.28 1.93 -8.68
N ARG A 134 -3.29 2.83 -8.79
CA ARG A 134 -3.37 4.18 -8.20
C ARG A 134 -4.48 5.01 -8.81
N GLU A 135 -4.58 5.04 -10.13
CA GLU A 135 -5.65 5.75 -10.85
C GLU A 135 -7.03 5.19 -10.49
N ALA A 136 -7.14 3.87 -10.40
CA ALA A 136 -8.37 3.19 -9.98
C ALA A 136 -8.77 3.57 -8.54
N ALA A 137 -7.82 3.55 -7.60
CA ALA A 137 -8.06 3.95 -6.21
C ALA A 137 -8.49 5.42 -6.08
N MET A 138 -7.81 6.32 -6.80
CA MET A 138 -8.15 7.75 -6.83
C MET A 138 -9.52 8.00 -7.46
N SER A 139 -9.87 7.26 -8.52
CA SER A 139 -11.19 7.31 -9.15
C SER A 139 -12.31 6.95 -8.18
N ILE A 140 -12.13 5.88 -7.39
CA ILE A 140 -13.09 5.46 -6.37
C ILE A 140 -13.22 6.53 -5.28
N ALA A 141 -12.09 7.06 -4.78
CA ALA A 141 -12.09 8.10 -3.76
C ALA A 141 -12.86 9.35 -4.22
N MET A 142 -12.55 9.85 -5.43
CA MET A 142 -13.23 11.00 -6.02
C MET A 142 -14.73 10.74 -6.24
N LYS A 143 -15.09 9.56 -6.76
CA LYS A 143 -16.49 9.19 -6.97
C LYS A 143 -17.29 9.24 -5.66
N ARG A 144 -16.76 8.65 -4.58
CA ARG A 144 -17.40 8.66 -3.25
C ARG A 144 -17.59 10.08 -2.72
N ILE A 145 -16.58 10.94 -2.85
CA ILE A 145 -16.66 12.34 -2.41
C ILE A 145 -17.72 13.11 -3.22
N ILE A 146 -17.75 12.94 -4.54
CA ILE A 146 -18.72 13.59 -5.43
C ILE A 146 -20.15 13.13 -5.10
N GLU A 147 -20.36 11.83 -4.91
CA GLU A 147 -21.66 11.25 -4.56
C GLU A 147 -22.17 11.77 -3.20
N ALA A 148 -21.29 11.78 -2.18
CA ALA A 148 -21.63 12.32 -0.87
C ALA A 148 -22.01 13.82 -0.93
N ASN A 149 -21.24 14.62 -1.67
CA ASN A 149 -21.53 16.04 -1.87
C ASN A 149 -22.86 16.27 -2.62
N LYS A 150 -23.16 15.46 -3.64
CA LYS A 150 -24.45 15.53 -4.35
C LYS A 150 -25.62 15.16 -3.43
N ALA A 151 -25.48 14.10 -2.63
CA ALA A 151 -26.50 13.65 -1.70
C ALA A 151 -26.80 14.68 -0.59
N LYS A 152 -25.78 15.42 -0.15
CA LYS A 152 -25.92 16.50 0.84
C LYS A 152 -26.73 17.71 0.31
N GLY A 153 -26.79 17.89 -1.02
CA GLY A 153 -27.42 19.04 -1.66
C GLY A 153 -26.54 20.30 -1.65
N LYS A 154 -26.93 21.30 -2.44
CA LYS A 154 -26.36 22.66 -2.33
C LYS A 154 -27.15 23.39 -1.25
N TYR A 155 -26.45 23.92 -0.24
CA TYR A 155 -27.02 24.91 0.67
C TYR A 155 -27.43 26.16 -0.09
#